data_AF-A0AA96XFJ0-F1
#
_entry.id   AF-A0AA96XFJ0-F1
#
_cell.length_a   1.000
_cell.length_b   1.000
_cell.length_c   1.000
_cell.angle_alpha   90.00
_cell.angle_beta   90.00
_cell.angle_gamma   90.00
#
_symmetry.space_group_name_H-M   'P 1'
#
loop_
_entity.id
_entity.type
_entity.pdbx_description
1 polymer ?
#
loop_
_entity_poly.entity_id
_entity_poly.type
_entity_poly.pdbx_seq_one_letter_code
_entity_poly.pdbx_strand_id
1 'polypeptide(L)'
;MARPAATVPLLRLLATGEEGWERARAAEALGRVGDAAALEALRQAVYAPHSEVQAAAVYALGSYAFRAHAEELVPLFQQVVATHASPVARSHARLALEGLSGQEVQPAESIDCARISPRRAGGWTLREGHTSIQLHWDKPKAPSPGSPCASVPGGDSASVLEAMGEACLVGWDDGEFGGTLEVHEAGRVTVLEESQANPLQVVRMHGALVVVEGLAHMYGGAGRLVRVDASEGRWRATPWVTLPGAPMAYALDEAGDLVVGTTDQRLDAVVCGRAGTFAPAHVVRVTEGGRLAPVEPDACPEGTRGE
;
A
#
# COMPACT_ATOMS: atom_id res chain seq x y z
N MET A 1 -21.47 -5.26 -18.78
CA MET A 1 -21.62 -5.49 -20.24
C MET A 1 -20.44 -4.85 -20.93
N ALA A 2 -19.62 -5.63 -21.65
CA ALA A 2 -18.49 -5.12 -22.43
C ALA A 2 -18.97 -4.04 -23.42
N ARG A 3 -18.12 -3.06 -23.73
CA ARG A 3 -18.37 -2.01 -24.73
C ARG A 3 -17.43 -2.21 -25.93
N PRO A 4 -17.76 -3.12 -26.88
CA PRO A 4 -16.84 -3.55 -27.95
C PRO A 4 -16.38 -2.41 -28.86
N ALA A 5 -17.20 -1.35 -28.95
CA ALA A 5 -16.88 -0.16 -29.76
C ALA A 5 -15.60 0.57 -29.30
N ALA A 6 -15.20 0.43 -28.03
CA ALA A 6 -13.98 1.04 -27.51
C ALA A 6 -12.74 0.13 -27.64
N THR A 7 -12.92 -1.18 -27.84
CA THR A 7 -11.81 -2.15 -27.84
C THR A 7 -10.83 -1.90 -28.98
N VAL A 8 -11.33 -1.67 -30.20
CA VAL A 8 -10.46 -1.50 -31.38
C VAL A 8 -9.57 -0.25 -31.30
N PRO A 9 -10.09 0.95 -30.96
CA PRO A 9 -9.24 2.12 -30.74
C PRO A 9 -8.19 1.93 -29.64
N LEU A 10 -8.57 1.29 -28.52
CA LEU A 10 -7.67 1.05 -27.40
C LEU A 10 -6.58 0.02 -27.74
N LEU A 11 -6.92 -1.04 -28.47
CA LEU A 11 -5.95 -2.00 -29.00
C LEU A 11 -4.92 -1.32 -29.91
N ARG A 12 -5.38 -0.41 -30.78
CA ARG A 12 -4.48 0.38 -31.62
C ARG A 12 -3.56 1.24 -30.76
N LEU A 13 -4.09 1.95 -29.78
CA LEU A 13 -3.30 2.82 -28.90
C LEU A 13 -2.27 2.02 -28.08
N LEU A 14 -2.63 0.84 -27.57
CA LEU A 14 -1.70 -0.06 -26.88
C LEU A 14 -0.52 -0.48 -27.77
N ALA A 15 -0.79 -0.71 -29.06
CA ALA A 15 0.20 -1.16 -30.03
C ALA A 15 1.07 -0.03 -30.59
N THR A 16 0.49 1.15 -30.85
CA THR A 16 1.13 2.22 -31.63
C THR A 16 1.33 3.52 -30.87
N GLY A 17 0.96 3.62 -29.59
CA GLY A 17 1.21 4.81 -28.78
C GLY A 17 2.70 5.14 -28.74
N GLU A 18 3.06 6.42 -28.84
CA GLU A 18 4.45 6.85 -28.88
C GLU A 18 5.06 6.78 -27.49
N GLU A 19 4.27 7.19 -26.49
CA GLU A 19 4.71 7.23 -25.10
C GLU A 19 4.23 6.02 -24.29
N GLY A 20 5.07 5.53 -23.38
CA GLY A 20 4.75 4.39 -22.52
C GLY A 20 3.50 4.63 -21.66
N TRP A 21 3.28 5.86 -21.18
CA TRP A 21 2.12 6.23 -20.39
C TRP A 21 0.79 6.18 -21.18
N GLU A 22 0.81 6.44 -22.49
CA GLU A 22 -0.38 6.38 -23.36
C GLU A 22 -0.81 4.91 -23.53
N ARG A 23 0.18 4.05 -23.77
CA ARG A 23 0.01 2.62 -23.92
C ARG A 23 -0.45 1.97 -22.62
N ALA A 24 0.08 2.40 -21.47
CA ALA A 24 -0.35 1.93 -20.16
C ALA A 24 -1.82 2.28 -19.90
N ARG A 25 -2.22 3.53 -20.15
CA ARG A 25 -3.63 3.96 -20.05
C ARG A 25 -4.55 3.17 -21.00
N ALA A 26 -4.07 2.81 -22.19
CA ALA A 26 -4.81 1.96 -23.10
C ALA A 26 -5.01 0.54 -22.53
N ALA A 27 -3.97 -0.06 -21.95
CA ALA A 27 -4.05 -1.37 -21.30
C ALA A 27 -5.05 -1.36 -20.13
N GLU A 28 -4.99 -0.36 -19.24
CA GLU A 28 -5.95 -0.21 -18.14
C GLU A 28 -7.39 -0.09 -18.63
N ALA A 29 -7.62 0.73 -19.66
CA ALA A 29 -8.93 0.92 -20.25
C ALA A 29 -9.46 -0.38 -20.86
N LEU A 30 -8.61 -1.18 -21.52
CA LEU A 30 -8.98 -2.51 -22.03
C LEU A 30 -9.39 -3.46 -20.90
N GLY A 31 -8.68 -3.42 -19.77
CA GLY A 31 -9.06 -4.10 -18.52
C GLY A 31 -10.48 -3.77 -18.08
N ARG A 32 -10.83 -2.49 -18.05
CA ARG A 32 -12.17 -2.01 -17.65
C ARG A 32 -13.25 -2.36 -18.67
N VAL A 33 -12.92 -2.34 -19.96
CA VAL A 33 -13.85 -2.71 -21.04
C VAL A 33 -14.18 -4.20 -20.95
N GLY A 34 -13.19 -5.04 -20.66
CA GLY A 34 -13.37 -6.48 -20.45
C GLY A 34 -13.79 -7.24 -21.69
N ASP A 35 -13.38 -6.77 -22.86
CA ASP A 35 -13.61 -7.47 -24.11
C ASP A 35 -12.53 -8.54 -24.29
N ALA A 36 -12.95 -9.79 -24.46
CA ALA A 36 -12.04 -10.93 -24.65
C ALA A 36 -11.11 -10.74 -25.86
N ALA A 37 -11.49 -9.92 -26.86
CA ALA A 37 -10.62 -9.57 -27.98
C ALA A 37 -9.33 -8.85 -27.57
N ALA A 38 -9.27 -8.28 -26.36
CA ALA A 38 -8.09 -7.61 -25.85
C ALA A 38 -7.08 -8.54 -25.16
N LEU A 39 -7.48 -9.77 -24.85
CA LEU A 39 -6.71 -10.69 -24.03
C LEU A 39 -5.30 -10.92 -24.56
N GLU A 40 -5.16 -11.26 -25.85
CA GLU A 40 -3.87 -11.58 -26.45
C GLU A 40 -2.95 -10.35 -26.50
N ALA A 41 -3.48 -9.18 -26.85
CA ALA A 41 -2.70 -7.96 -26.88
C ALA A 41 -2.21 -7.56 -25.48
N LEU A 42 -3.03 -7.75 -24.45
CA LEU A 42 -2.64 -7.53 -23.06
C LEU A 42 -1.56 -8.54 -22.62
N ARG A 43 -1.67 -9.82 -22.99
CA ARG A 43 -0.63 -10.84 -22.69
C ARG A 43 0.72 -10.47 -23.30
N GLN A 44 0.73 -9.96 -24.53
CA GLN A 44 1.96 -9.47 -25.16
C GLN A 44 2.49 -8.22 -24.44
N ALA A 45 1.60 -7.32 -24.01
CA ALA A 45 1.97 -6.10 -23.30
C ALA A 45 2.60 -6.34 -21.92
N VAL A 46 2.39 -7.50 -21.29
CA VAL A 46 3.13 -7.92 -20.07
C VAL A 46 4.64 -7.84 -20.27
N TYR A 47 5.13 -8.05 -21.50
CA TYR A 47 6.55 -8.01 -21.83
C TYR A 47 6.92 -6.83 -22.74
N ALA A 48 6.12 -5.77 -22.73
CA ALA A 48 6.41 -4.55 -23.49
C ALA A 48 7.70 -3.86 -23.02
N PRO A 49 8.34 -3.00 -23.83
CA PRO A 49 9.58 -2.32 -23.43
C PRO A 49 9.48 -1.42 -22.18
N HIS A 50 8.29 -0.86 -21.93
CA HIS A 50 8.06 0.14 -20.88
C HIS A 50 7.45 -0.53 -19.64
N SER A 51 8.04 -0.33 -18.46
CA SER A 51 7.66 -1.01 -17.22
C SER A 51 6.23 -0.66 -16.77
N GLU A 52 5.77 0.56 -17.03
CA GLU A 52 4.40 1.00 -16.78
C GLU A 52 3.38 0.27 -17.67
N VAL A 53 3.75 -0.08 -18.89
CA VAL A 53 2.88 -0.86 -19.81
C VAL A 53 2.79 -2.30 -19.35
N GLN A 54 3.92 -2.89 -18.94
CA GLN A 54 3.96 -4.24 -18.35
C GLN A 54 3.05 -4.33 -17.13
N ALA A 55 3.19 -3.37 -16.21
CA ALA A 55 2.39 -3.26 -15.00
C ALA A 55 0.88 -3.14 -15.30
N ALA A 56 0.52 -2.21 -16.17
CA ALA A 56 -0.88 -1.97 -16.58
C ALA A 56 -1.50 -3.19 -17.27
N ALA A 57 -0.71 -3.92 -18.07
CA ALA A 57 -1.16 -5.13 -18.73
C ALA A 57 -1.47 -6.26 -17.74
N VAL A 58 -0.58 -6.52 -16.77
CA VAL A 58 -0.82 -7.51 -15.72
C VAL A 58 -2.04 -7.13 -14.87
N TYR A 59 -2.17 -5.85 -14.51
CA TYR A 59 -3.34 -5.33 -13.79
C TYR A 59 -4.65 -5.56 -14.57
N ALA A 60 -4.65 -5.21 -15.86
CA ALA A 60 -5.81 -5.36 -16.73
C ALA A 60 -6.25 -6.82 -16.83
N LEU A 61 -5.30 -7.74 -17.05
CA LEU A 61 -5.55 -9.18 -17.10
C LEU A 61 -6.05 -9.74 -15.76
N GLY A 62 -5.58 -9.19 -14.63
CA GLY A 62 -6.02 -9.59 -13.29
C GLY A 62 -7.42 -9.09 -12.89
N SER A 63 -8.02 -8.20 -13.68
CA SER A 63 -9.32 -7.63 -13.38
C SER A 63 -10.46 -8.66 -13.47
N TYR A 64 -11.55 -8.40 -12.76
CA TYR A 64 -12.74 -9.29 -12.76
C TYR A 64 -13.29 -9.54 -14.17
N ALA A 65 -13.12 -8.59 -15.08
CA ALA A 65 -13.53 -8.69 -16.46
C ALA A 65 -12.91 -9.90 -17.21
N PHE A 66 -11.69 -10.29 -16.86
CA PHE A 66 -11.01 -11.44 -17.46
C PHE A 66 -11.06 -12.69 -16.58
N ARG A 67 -11.88 -12.71 -15.52
CA ARG A 67 -12.00 -13.88 -14.62
C ARG A 67 -12.46 -15.16 -15.35
N ALA A 68 -13.22 -15.04 -16.44
CA ALA A 68 -13.58 -16.19 -17.28
C ALA A 68 -12.38 -16.87 -17.94
N HIS A 69 -11.24 -16.19 -17.99
CA HIS A 69 -9.96 -16.65 -18.55
C HIS A 69 -8.97 -17.09 -17.45
N ALA A 70 -9.45 -17.37 -16.23
CA ALA A 70 -8.59 -17.72 -15.11
C ALA A 70 -7.65 -18.90 -15.39
N GLU A 71 -8.15 -19.96 -16.02
CA GLU A 71 -7.38 -21.18 -16.31
C GLU A 71 -6.14 -20.90 -17.16
N GLU A 72 -6.21 -19.96 -18.11
CA GLU A 72 -5.08 -19.59 -18.96
C GLU A 72 -4.20 -18.48 -18.36
N LEU A 73 -4.76 -17.63 -17.48
CA LEU A 73 -4.04 -16.52 -16.87
C LEU A 73 -3.26 -16.90 -15.61
N VAL A 74 -3.71 -17.91 -14.86
CA VAL A 74 -3.00 -18.37 -13.65
C VAL A 74 -1.55 -18.78 -13.94
N PRO A 75 -1.23 -19.59 -14.97
CA PRO A 75 0.16 -19.93 -15.29
C PRO A 75 1.00 -18.70 -15.68
N LEU A 76 0.40 -17.76 -16.42
CA LEU A 76 1.06 -16.50 -16.78
C LEU A 76 1.43 -15.71 -15.54
N PHE A 77 0.50 -15.52 -14.59
CA PHE A 77 0.78 -14.79 -13.36
C PHE A 77 1.83 -15.49 -12.50
N GLN A 78 1.79 -16.82 -12.37
CA GLN A 78 2.82 -17.57 -11.66
C GLN A 78 4.21 -17.36 -12.27
N GLN A 79 4.30 -17.38 -13.60
CA GLN A 79 5.55 -17.08 -14.30
C GLN A 79 5.99 -15.63 -14.08
N VAL A 80 5.07 -14.67 -14.14
CA VAL A 80 5.36 -13.26 -13.88
C VAL A 80 5.94 -13.09 -12.47
N VAL A 81 5.30 -13.66 -11.45
CA VAL A 81 5.81 -13.61 -10.07
C VAL A 81 7.22 -14.19 -9.94
N ALA A 82 7.52 -15.28 -10.65
CA ALA A 82 8.80 -15.97 -10.51
C ALA A 82 9.96 -15.28 -11.23
N THR A 83 9.75 -14.73 -12.43
CA THR A 83 10.86 -14.37 -13.33
C THR A 83 10.80 -12.96 -13.91
N HIS A 84 9.71 -12.23 -13.72
CA HIS A 84 9.53 -10.94 -14.38
C HIS A 84 10.42 -9.86 -13.78
N ALA A 85 11.06 -9.04 -14.63
CA ALA A 85 12.02 -8.03 -14.19
C ALA A 85 11.36 -6.89 -13.38
N SER A 86 10.18 -6.43 -13.82
CA SER A 86 9.41 -5.38 -13.13
C SER A 86 8.82 -5.88 -11.81
N PRO A 87 9.22 -5.31 -10.64
CA PRO A 87 8.65 -5.65 -9.33
C PRO A 87 7.14 -5.36 -9.26
N VAL A 88 6.72 -4.26 -9.90
CA VAL A 88 5.31 -3.89 -10.01
C VAL A 88 4.49 -4.96 -10.72
N ALA A 89 4.99 -5.48 -11.84
CA ALA A 89 4.31 -6.55 -12.57
C ALA A 89 4.23 -7.84 -11.72
N ARG A 90 5.28 -8.16 -10.93
CA ARG A 90 5.22 -9.26 -9.96
C ARG A 90 4.14 -9.03 -8.90
N SER A 91 4.06 -7.82 -8.36
CA SER A 91 3.04 -7.43 -7.37
C SER A 91 1.61 -7.58 -7.91
N HIS A 92 1.32 -7.03 -9.08
CA HIS A 92 0.02 -7.20 -9.75
C HIS A 92 -0.32 -8.66 -10.05
N ALA A 93 0.66 -9.47 -10.43
CA ALA A 93 0.44 -10.89 -10.68
C ALA A 93 0.08 -11.67 -9.41
N ARG A 94 0.67 -11.33 -8.24
CA ARG A 94 0.28 -11.91 -6.95
C ARG A 94 -1.17 -11.56 -6.62
N LEU A 95 -1.54 -10.29 -6.72
CA LEU A 95 -2.91 -9.82 -6.47
C LEU A 95 -3.93 -10.48 -7.41
N ALA A 96 -3.57 -10.65 -8.68
CA ALA A 96 -4.40 -11.34 -9.65
C ALA A 96 -4.60 -12.82 -9.28
N LEU A 97 -3.54 -13.52 -8.84
CA LEU A 97 -3.64 -14.90 -8.37
C LEU A 97 -4.52 -15.04 -7.13
N GLU A 98 -4.36 -14.14 -6.15
CA GLU A 98 -5.22 -14.08 -4.96
C GLU A 98 -6.68 -13.88 -5.36
N GLY A 99 -6.96 -12.89 -6.20
CA GLY A 99 -8.31 -12.60 -6.69
C GLY A 99 -8.95 -13.76 -7.47
N LEU A 100 -8.16 -14.47 -8.28
CA LEU A 100 -8.63 -15.62 -9.08
C LEU A 100 -8.80 -16.90 -8.27
N SER A 101 -8.10 -17.06 -7.14
CA SER A 101 -8.20 -18.23 -6.26
C SER A 101 -9.59 -18.42 -5.64
N GLY A 102 -10.49 -17.44 -5.80
CA GLY A 102 -11.85 -17.52 -5.26
C GLY A 102 -11.89 -17.42 -3.74
N GLN A 103 -10.75 -17.20 -3.08
CA GLN A 103 -10.75 -16.53 -1.79
C GLN A 103 -11.28 -15.12 -2.06
N GLU A 104 -12.60 -14.94 -2.01
CA GLU A 104 -13.11 -13.71 -1.44
C GLU A 104 -12.26 -13.47 -0.20
N VAL A 105 -11.46 -12.41 -0.22
CA VAL A 105 -11.10 -11.74 1.01
C VAL A 105 -12.46 -11.43 1.61
N GLN A 106 -12.97 -12.34 2.43
CA GLN A 106 -14.02 -12.03 3.38
C GLN A 106 -13.49 -10.77 4.03
N PRO A 107 -14.10 -9.59 3.80
CA PRO A 107 -13.61 -8.37 4.41
C PRO A 107 -13.48 -8.73 5.87
N ALA A 108 -12.25 -8.67 6.39
CA ALA A 108 -11.92 -9.16 7.73
C ALA A 108 -13.07 -8.75 8.63
N GLU A 109 -13.80 -9.74 9.14
CA GLU A 109 -15.16 -9.65 9.71
C GLU A 109 -15.53 -8.21 10.00
N SER A 110 -16.45 -7.63 9.21
CA SER A 110 -16.94 -6.24 9.30
C SER A 110 -16.48 -5.57 10.59
N ILE A 111 -15.47 -4.70 10.50
CA ILE A 111 -14.96 -3.94 11.64
C ILE A 111 -16.15 -3.56 12.53
N ASP A 112 -16.22 -4.10 13.75
CA ASP A 112 -17.32 -3.80 14.67
C ASP A 112 -17.21 -2.32 15.04
N CYS A 113 -17.93 -1.48 14.29
CA CYS A 113 -17.91 -0.04 14.49
C CYS A 113 -18.37 0.34 15.90
N ALA A 114 -19.04 -0.54 16.66
CA ALA A 114 -19.38 -0.29 18.06
C ALA A 114 -18.17 -0.33 19.01
N ARG A 115 -17.05 -0.93 18.56
CA ARG A 115 -15.76 -0.94 19.26
C ARG A 115 -14.82 0.19 18.86
N ILE A 116 -15.05 0.85 17.72
CA ILE A 116 -14.15 1.89 17.17
C ILE A 116 -14.81 3.27 17.12
N SER A 117 -16.14 3.34 17.00
CA SER A 117 -16.84 4.61 17.13
C SER A 117 -16.72 5.07 18.57
N PRO A 118 -16.27 6.31 18.85
CA PRO A 118 -16.40 6.86 20.19
C PRO A 118 -17.88 6.74 20.54
N ARG A 119 -18.18 6.03 21.64
CA ARG A 119 -19.53 6.03 22.18
C ARG A 119 -19.93 7.48 22.30
N ARG A 120 -21.14 7.84 21.86
CA ARG A 120 -21.69 9.20 21.99
C ARG A 120 -21.74 9.58 23.48
N ALA A 121 -20.61 9.93 24.07
CA ALA A 121 -20.48 10.67 25.29
C ALA A 121 -20.64 12.13 24.89
N GLY A 122 -21.57 12.82 25.54
CA GLY A 122 -22.20 14.04 25.04
C GLY A 122 -21.31 15.29 25.11
N GLY A 123 -20.24 15.33 24.32
CA GLY A 123 -19.37 16.51 24.18
C GLY A 123 -18.96 16.83 22.75
N TRP A 124 -19.41 16.08 21.73
CA TRP A 124 -18.95 16.26 20.36
C TRP A 124 -19.92 17.12 19.53
N THR A 125 -19.44 18.27 19.05
CA THR A 125 -20.00 18.94 17.87
C THR A 125 -19.15 18.60 16.65
N LEU A 126 -19.73 17.86 15.70
CA LEU A 126 -19.16 17.68 14.36
C LEU A 126 -19.00 19.07 13.72
N ARG A 127 -17.77 19.52 13.48
CA ARG A 127 -17.50 20.71 12.67
C ARG A 127 -17.16 20.26 11.27
N GLU A 128 -18.13 20.33 10.36
CA GLU A 128 -17.84 20.25 8.93
C GLU A 128 -17.05 21.51 8.54
N GLY A 129 -15.77 21.34 8.26
CA GLY A 129 -14.88 22.39 7.80
C GLY A 129 -13.84 21.79 6.86
N HIS A 130 -13.40 22.59 5.88
CA HIS A 130 -12.35 22.24 4.93
C HIS A 130 -11.00 22.23 5.65
N THR A 131 -10.72 21.23 6.46
CA THR A 131 -9.39 21.06 7.07
C THR A 131 -8.62 20.06 6.24
N SER A 132 -8.00 20.53 5.14
CA SER A 132 -6.95 19.76 4.49
C SER A 132 -5.72 19.81 5.40
N ILE A 133 -5.50 18.77 6.20
CA ILE A 133 -4.20 18.57 6.86
C ILE A 133 -3.27 18.06 5.76
N GLN A 134 -2.34 18.90 5.31
CA GLN A 134 -1.21 18.44 4.50
C GLN A 134 -0.23 17.74 5.44
N LEU A 135 -0.36 16.42 5.53
CA LEU A 135 0.61 15.55 6.17
C LEU A 135 1.77 15.37 5.17
N HIS A 136 2.84 16.15 5.34
CA HIS A 136 4.08 15.87 4.63
C HIS A 136 4.79 14.73 5.35
N TRP A 137 5.10 13.66 4.62
CA TRP A 137 6.09 12.69 5.06
C TRP A 137 7.44 13.39 4.98
N ASP A 138 8.03 13.72 6.13
CA ASP A 138 9.44 14.06 6.14
C ASP A 138 10.20 12.82 5.67
N LYS A 139 10.74 12.88 4.45
CA LYS A 139 11.67 11.86 3.98
C LYS A 139 12.80 11.70 5.01
N PRO A 140 13.35 10.48 5.20
CA PRO A 140 14.44 10.25 6.13
C PRO A 140 15.51 11.34 5.97
N LYS A 141 15.90 11.95 7.08
CA LYS A 141 17.05 12.87 7.09
C LYS A 141 18.27 12.11 6.59
N ALA A 142 19.12 12.77 5.82
CA ALA A 142 20.36 12.20 5.31
C ALA A 142 21.09 11.42 6.42
N PRO A 143 21.60 10.21 6.13
CA PRO A 143 22.19 9.33 7.14
C PRO A 143 23.30 10.05 7.88
N SER A 144 23.35 9.87 9.20
CA SER A 144 24.40 10.48 10.03
C SER A 144 25.78 10.00 9.56
N PRO A 145 26.79 10.88 9.48
CA PRO A 145 28.15 10.50 9.09
C PRO A 145 28.67 9.34 9.97
N GLY A 146 29.11 8.26 9.35
CA GLY A 146 29.59 7.05 10.04
C GLY A 146 28.52 5.99 10.36
N SER A 147 27.24 6.25 10.01
CA SER A 147 26.18 5.23 10.04
C SER A 147 26.41 4.17 8.95
N PRO A 148 26.07 2.88 9.16
CA PRO A 148 26.04 1.88 8.10
C PRO A 148 25.13 2.27 6.92
N CYS A 149 24.14 3.13 7.16
CA CYS A 149 23.26 3.65 6.10
C CYS A 149 23.92 4.72 5.21
N ALA A 150 25.04 5.30 5.62
CA ALA A 150 25.70 6.35 4.85
C ALA A 150 26.33 5.85 3.54
N SER A 151 26.59 4.54 3.44
CA SER A 151 27.16 3.90 2.24
C SER A 151 26.10 3.33 1.29
N VAL A 152 24.81 3.44 1.63
CA VAL A 152 23.71 2.92 0.79
C VAL A 152 23.57 3.78 -0.47
N PRO A 153 23.74 3.20 -1.67
CA PRO A 153 23.52 3.92 -2.92
C PRO A 153 22.08 4.40 -3.02
N GLY A 154 21.89 5.71 -3.24
CA GLY A 154 20.55 6.31 -3.35
C GLY A 154 19.75 6.35 -2.04
N GLY A 155 20.39 6.15 -0.89
CA GLY A 155 19.72 6.15 0.43
C GLY A 155 19.04 7.47 0.78
N ASP A 156 19.40 8.58 0.14
CA ASP A 156 18.71 9.88 0.22
C ASP A 156 17.32 9.88 -0.42
N SER A 157 17.04 8.91 -1.28
CA SER A 157 15.74 8.70 -1.94
C SER A 157 14.89 7.62 -1.27
N ALA A 158 15.48 6.85 -0.34
CA ALA A 158 14.76 5.82 0.41
C ALA A 158 13.69 6.44 1.32
N SER A 159 12.53 5.77 1.45
CA SER A 159 11.46 6.17 2.35
C SER A 159 11.70 5.69 3.78
N VAL A 160 12.45 4.60 3.94
CA VAL A 160 12.93 4.08 5.23
C VAL A 160 14.44 3.93 5.16
N LEU A 161 15.13 4.48 6.16
CA LEU A 161 16.58 4.36 6.28
C LEU A 161 16.97 4.32 7.76
N GLU A 162 17.25 3.12 8.29
CA GLU A 162 17.48 2.91 9.73
C GLU A 162 18.67 2.02 10.01
N ALA A 163 19.58 2.50 10.86
CA ALA A 163 20.75 1.75 11.28
C ALA A 163 20.37 0.66 12.31
N MET A 164 20.88 -0.55 12.09
CA MET A 164 20.64 -1.73 12.92
C MET A 164 21.97 -2.41 13.29
N GLY A 165 22.78 -1.73 14.10
CA GLY A 165 24.16 -2.18 14.36
C GLY A 165 25.05 -1.89 13.16
N GLU A 166 25.62 -2.94 12.55
CA GLU A 166 26.45 -2.83 11.33
C GLU A 166 25.64 -2.91 10.03
N ALA A 167 24.33 -3.16 10.13
CA ALA A 167 23.42 -3.24 9.00
C ALA A 167 22.59 -1.95 8.85
N CYS A 168 22.09 -1.71 7.65
CA CYS A 168 21.10 -0.68 7.35
C CYS A 168 19.82 -1.31 6.81
N LEU A 169 18.68 -1.01 7.44
CA LEU A 169 17.36 -1.28 6.89
C LEU A 169 17.01 -0.19 5.88
N VAL A 170 16.65 -0.58 4.67
CA VAL A 170 16.30 0.32 3.58
C VAL A 170 14.92 -0.05 3.06
N GLY A 171 14.03 0.92 2.99
CA GLY A 171 12.73 0.78 2.34
C GLY A 171 12.65 1.70 1.14
N TRP A 172 12.23 1.14 0.01
CA TRP A 172 12.00 1.83 -1.24
C TRP A 172 10.50 1.96 -1.46
N ASP A 173 10.02 3.18 -1.60
CA ASP A 173 8.65 3.48 -2.01
C ASP A 173 8.61 3.56 -3.54
N ASP A 174 8.03 2.54 -4.17
CA ASP A 174 7.89 2.47 -5.63
C ASP A 174 6.52 3.01 -6.11
N GLY A 175 5.83 3.80 -5.27
CA GLY A 175 4.61 4.52 -5.63
C GLY A 175 3.35 3.67 -5.55
N GLU A 176 2.50 3.70 -6.57
CA GLU A 176 1.15 3.09 -6.53
C GLU A 176 1.14 1.55 -6.47
N PHE A 177 2.30 0.91 -6.37
CA PHE A 177 2.48 -0.50 -6.66
C PHE A 177 3.09 -1.33 -5.52
N GLY A 178 3.36 -0.68 -4.39
CA GLY A 178 4.07 -1.29 -3.27
C GLY A 178 5.58 -1.21 -3.45
N GLY A 179 6.29 -1.35 -2.36
CA GLY A 179 7.72 -1.08 -2.30
C GLY A 179 8.55 -2.29 -1.92
N THR A 180 9.85 -2.07 -1.73
CA THR A 180 10.78 -3.14 -1.35
C THR A 180 11.43 -2.83 -0.02
N LEU A 181 11.52 -3.82 0.87
CA LEU A 181 12.25 -3.74 2.13
C LEU A 181 13.52 -4.59 2.05
N GLU A 182 14.66 -3.95 2.26
CA GLU A 182 15.99 -4.53 2.10
C GLU A 182 16.86 -4.32 3.34
N VAL A 183 17.85 -5.19 3.51
CA VAL A 183 18.93 -4.97 4.46
C VAL A 183 20.26 -4.95 3.74
N HIS A 184 21.00 -3.87 3.96
CA HIS A 184 22.35 -3.63 3.45
C HIS A 184 23.34 -3.88 4.59
N GLU A 185 24.17 -4.91 4.47
CA GLU A 185 25.13 -5.30 5.51
C GLU A 185 26.41 -5.82 4.86
N ALA A 186 27.56 -5.24 5.24
CA ALA A 186 28.88 -5.63 4.73
C ALA A 186 28.97 -5.74 3.17
N GLY A 187 28.27 -4.84 2.46
CA GLY A 187 28.21 -4.82 0.98
C GLY A 187 27.28 -5.86 0.35
N ARG A 188 26.56 -6.66 1.14
CA ARG A 188 25.48 -7.55 0.68
C ARG A 188 24.14 -6.84 0.83
N VAL A 189 23.28 -7.01 -0.17
CA VAL A 189 21.87 -6.61 -0.12
C VAL A 189 21.01 -7.86 0.03
N THR A 190 20.14 -7.88 1.03
CA THR A 190 19.16 -8.95 1.26
C THR A 190 17.77 -8.35 1.20
N VAL A 191 16.96 -8.77 0.21
CA VAL A 191 15.54 -8.40 0.15
C VAL A 191 14.79 -9.18 1.22
N LEU A 192 14.22 -8.49 2.20
CA LEU A 192 13.42 -9.09 3.26
C LEU A 192 12.00 -9.35 2.78
N GLU A 193 11.45 -8.40 2.03
CA GLU A 193 10.08 -8.46 1.52
C GLU A 193 9.93 -7.59 0.27
N GLU A 194 9.26 -8.13 -0.75
CA GLU A 194 8.67 -7.33 -1.83
C GLU A 194 7.23 -7.03 -1.41
N SER A 195 7.04 -5.90 -0.72
CA SER A 195 5.79 -5.57 -0.08
C SER A 195 4.74 -5.17 -1.11
N GLN A 196 3.50 -5.61 -0.91
CA GLN A 196 2.35 -5.10 -1.67
C GLN A 196 2.00 -3.65 -1.28
N ALA A 197 2.63 -3.11 -0.23
CA ALA A 197 2.51 -1.74 0.23
C ALA A 197 3.89 -1.06 0.28
N ASN A 198 3.95 0.26 0.31
CA ASN A 198 5.24 0.95 0.39
C ASN A 198 5.72 0.95 1.83
N PRO A 199 7.00 0.64 2.12
CA PRO A 199 7.62 1.06 3.35
C PRO A 199 7.53 2.58 3.44
N LEU A 200 6.83 3.11 4.43
CA LEU A 200 6.64 4.57 4.57
C LEU A 200 7.49 5.14 5.68
N GLN A 201 7.63 4.38 6.77
CA GLN A 201 8.40 4.81 7.92
C GLN A 201 8.80 3.63 8.78
N VAL A 202 9.89 3.79 9.54
CA VAL A 202 10.28 2.90 10.63
C VAL A 202 10.09 3.57 12.00
N VAL A 203 9.58 2.81 12.96
CA VAL A 203 9.34 3.25 14.33
C VAL A 203 9.92 2.21 15.30
N ARG A 204 10.52 2.69 16.40
CA ARG A 204 10.94 1.85 17.52
C ARG A 204 9.84 1.81 18.56
N MET A 205 8.95 0.84 18.45
CA MET A 205 7.82 0.64 19.36
C MET A 205 8.21 -0.39 20.42
N HIS A 206 8.24 0.00 21.69
CA HIS A 206 8.72 -0.85 22.81
C HIS A 206 10.09 -1.51 22.56
N GLY A 207 10.98 -0.80 21.86
CA GLY A 207 12.30 -1.32 21.47
C GLY A 207 12.30 -2.27 20.26
N ALA A 208 11.14 -2.75 19.80
CA ALA A 208 11.01 -3.51 18.57
C ALA A 208 11.03 -2.58 17.35
N LEU A 209 11.68 -3.02 16.27
CA LEU A 209 11.69 -2.28 15.02
C LEU A 209 10.43 -2.61 14.22
N VAL A 210 9.62 -1.60 13.95
CA VAL A 210 8.34 -1.74 13.25
C VAL A 210 8.35 -0.84 12.04
N VAL A 211 8.20 -1.42 10.86
CA VAL A 211 8.00 -0.70 9.61
C VAL A 211 6.49 -0.49 9.43
N VAL A 212 6.10 0.77 9.29
CA VAL A 212 4.77 1.19 8.88
C VAL A 212 4.74 1.15 7.36
N GLU A 213 3.91 0.27 6.82
CA GLU A 213 3.72 0.14 5.39
C GLU A 213 2.33 0.60 4.98
N GLY A 214 2.25 1.28 3.83
CA GLY A 214 0.99 1.79 3.32
C GLY A 214 0.98 1.94 1.81
N LEU A 215 -0.20 1.78 1.24
CA LEU A 215 -0.49 2.06 -0.15
C LEU A 215 -1.82 2.77 -0.24
N ALA A 216 -1.81 4.03 -0.68
CA ALA A 216 -3.02 4.80 -0.95
C ALA A 216 -3.24 4.88 -2.46
N HIS A 217 -4.37 4.35 -2.94
CA HIS A 217 -4.75 4.34 -4.35
C HIS A 217 -6.19 4.83 -4.54
N MET A 218 -6.57 5.22 -5.76
CA MET A 218 -7.92 5.73 -6.10
C MET A 218 -9.09 4.80 -5.76
N TYR A 219 -8.82 3.52 -5.47
CA TYR A 219 -9.82 2.49 -5.18
C TYR A 219 -9.61 1.81 -3.82
N GLY A 220 -8.79 2.40 -2.94
CA GLY A 220 -8.63 1.98 -1.55
C GLY A 220 -7.27 2.22 -0.94
N GLY A 221 -7.20 2.04 0.38
CA GLY A 221 -5.98 2.16 1.16
C GLY A 221 -5.63 0.85 1.86
N ALA A 222 -4.45 0.30 1.59
CA ALA A 222 -3.89 -0.80 2.36
C ALA A 222 -2.88 -0.27 3.36
N GLY A 223 -2.88 -0.81 4.58
CA GLY A 223 -1.91 -0.48 5.60
C GLY A 223 -1.58 -1.68 6.46
N ARG A 224 -0.30 -1.80 6.85
CA ARG A 224 0.13 -2.83 7.79
C ARG A 224 1.37 -2.40 8.55
N LEU A 225 1.61 -3.09 9.65
CA LEU A 225 2.83 -3.00 10.44
C LEU A 225 3.62 -4.29 10.27
N VAL A 226 4.89 -4.16 9.95
CA VAL A 226 5.83 -5.26 9.75
C VAL A 226 6.90 -5.16 10.82
N ARG A 227 7.11 -6.24 11.59
CA ARG A 227 8.22 -6.31 12.55
C ARG A 227 9.49 -6.74 11.83
N VAL A 228 10.58 -6.04 12.11
CA VAL A 228 11.90 -6.40 11.60
C VAL A 228 12.77 -6.84 12.77
N ASP A 229 13.24 -8.07 12.70
CA ASP A 229 14.09 -8.68 13.72
C ASP A 229 15.28 -9.44 13.12
N ALA A 230 16.32 -9.61 13.92
CA ALA A 230 17.45 -10.48 13.62
C ALA A 230 17.32 -11.76 14.46
N SER A 231 17.21 -12.91 13.79
CA SER A 231 17.22 -14.22 14.42
C SER A 231 18.38 -15.03 13.85
N GLU A 232 19.28 -15.51 14.72
CA GLU A 232 20.43 -16.34 14.33
C GLU A 232 21.34 -15.70 13.26
N GLY A 233 21.49 -14.37 13.29
CA GLY A 233 22.28 -13.64 12.30
C GLY A 233 21.60 -13.50 10.92
N ARG A 234 20.30 -13.78 10.82
CA ARG A 234 19.47 -13.51 9.63
C ARG A 234 18.38 -12.52 9.97
N TRP A 235 18.24 -11.52 9.11
CA TRP A 235 17.17 -10.53 9.17
C TRP A 235 15.86 -11.11 8.64
N ARG A 236 14.74 -10.77 9.28
CA ARG A 236 13.40 -11.16 8.85
C ARG A 236 12.45 -9.98 8.98
N ALA A 237 11.58 -9.84 7.98
CA ALA A 237 10.40 -9.01 8.02
C ALA A 237 9.18 -9.91 8.25
N THR A 238 8.42 -9.67 9.32
CA THR A 238 7.24 -10.45 9.67
C THR A 238 6.02 -9.54 9.73
N PRO A 239 5.02 -9.70 8.84
CA PRO A 239 3.75 -8.99 8.95
C PRO A 239 3.13 -9.23 10.33
N TRP A 240 2.74 -8.15 11.00
CA TRP A 240 2.32 -8.21 12.41
C TRP A 240 0.89 -7.71 12.62
N VAL A 241 0.55 -6.53 12.12
CA VAL A 241 -0.79 -5.92 12.30
C VAL A 241 -1.30 -5.39 10.97
N THR A 242 -2.51 -5.76 10.58
CA THR A 242 -3.22 -5.12 9.46
C THR A 242 -3.93 -3.87 9.97
N LEU A 243 -3.70 -2.73 9.31
CA LEU A 243 -4.32 -1.46 9.63
C LEU A 243 -5.66 -1.31 8.88
N PRO A 244 -6.62 -0.53 9.40
CA PRO A 244 -7.93 -0.36 8.77
C PRO A 244 -7.92 0.50 7.49
N GLY A 245 -6.78 1.04 7.08
CA GLY A 245 -6.58 1.79 5.86
C GLY A 245 -5.12 2.15 5.64
N ALA A 246 -4.83 2.92 4.59
CA ALA A 246 -3.49 3.43 4.33
C ALA A 246 -3.06 4.40 5.45
N PRO A 247 -1.93 4.15 6.13
CA PRO A 247 -1.38 5.07 7.13
C PRO A 247 -1.05 6.44 6.51
N MET A 248 -1.42 7.50 7.21
CA MET A 248 -1.17 8.89 6.85
C MET A 248 -0.32 9.63 7.88
N ALA A 249 -0.42 9.21 9.15
CA ALA A 249 0.27 9.82 10.27
C ALA A 249 0.60 8.77 11.32
N TYR A 250 1.64 9.00 12.11
CA TYR A 250 1.97 8.15 13.23
C TYR A 250 2.58 8.96 14.39
N ALA A 251 2.47 8.46 15.60
CA ALA A 251 3.13 8.97 16.79
C ALA A 251 3.35 7.82 17.79
N LEU A 252 4.28 7.98 18.72
CA LEU A 252 4.36 7.14 19.92
C LEU A 252 3.72 7.91 21.07
N ASP A 253 2.86 7.26 21.83
CA ASP A 253 2.34 7.84 23.07
C ASP A 253 3.34 7.66 24.24
N GLU A 254 3.00 8.19 25.42
CA GLU A 254 3.86 8.13 26.59
C GLU A 254 4.16 6.70 27.07
N ALA A 255 3.28 5.75 26.75
CA ALA A 255 3.50 4.34 27.06
C ALA A 255 4.44 3.66 26.05
N GLY A 256 4.74 4.31 24.92
CA GLY A 256 5.50 3.73 23.82
C GLY A 256 4.63 2.92 22.85
N ASP A 257 3.29 3.02 22.97
CA ASP A 257 2.37 2.44 22.00
C ASP A 257 2.30 3.30 20.73
N LEU A 258 2.17 2.64 19.57
CA LEU A 258 2.12 3.31 18.28
C LEU A 258 0.69 3.79 18.00
N VAL A 259 0.49 5.09 17.86
CA VAL A 259 -0.75 5.68 17.35
C VAL A 259 -0.60 5.92 15.86
N VAL A 260 -1.51 5.39 15.05
CA VAL A 260 -1.51 5.54 13.59
C VAL A 260 -2.84 6.15 13.14
N GLY A 261 -2.74 7.22 12.35
CA GLY A 261 -3.86 7.75 11.58
C GLY A 261 -3.89 7.08 10.21
N THR A 262 -5.04 6.53 9.80
CA THR A 262 -5.22 5.82 8.53
C THR A 262 -6.40 6.36 7.74
N THR A 263 -6.40 6.22 6.42
CA THR A 263 -7.54 6.51 5.55
C THR A 263 -7.77 5.36 4.59
N ASP A 264 -9.03 5.03 4.33
CA ASP A 264 -9.38 4.11 3.25
C ASP A 264 -9.95 4.93 2.09
N GLN A 265 -9.11 5.31 1.12
CA GLN A 265 -9.48 6.13 -0.05
C GLN A 265 -10.39 5.38 -1.05
N ARG A 266 -11.35 4.60 -0.56
CA ARG A 266 -12.36 3.95 -1.38
C ARG A 266 -13.46 4.94 -1.69
N LEU A 267 -13.50 5.38 -2.95
CA LEU A 267 -14.64 6.11 -3.51
C LEU A 267 -15.93 5.26 -3.51
N ASP A 268 -15.82 3.94 -3.30
CA ASP A 268 -16.91 2.96 -3.39
C ASP A 268 -17.26 2.24 -2.07
N ALA A 269 -16.51 2.43 -0.98
CA ALA A 269 -16.74 1.68 0.26
C ALA A 269 -17.85 2.27 1.12
N VAL A 270 -18.77 1.40 1.54
CA VAL A 270 -19.73 1.67 2.61
C VAL A 270 -19.08 1.28 3.93
N VAL A 271 -18.44 2.23 4.60
CA VAL A 271 -17.90 2.04 5.95
C VAL A 271 -18.96 2.46 6.96
N CYS A 272 -19.32 1.56 7.89
CA CYS A 272 -20.40 1.76 8.87
C CYS A 272 -21.76 2.20 8.24
N GLY A 273 -22.13 1.65 7.08
CA GLY A 273 -23.44 1.88 6.48
C GLY A 273 -23.63 3.23 5.77
N ARG A 274 -22.58 4.02 5.57
CA ARG A 274 -22.63 5.26 4.78
C ARG A 274 -21.67 5.21 3.60
N ALA A 275 -22.20 5.38 2.39
CA ALA A 275 -21.42 5.84 1.25
C ALA A 275 -21.28 7.35 1.36
N GLY A 276 -20.06 7.88 1.36
CA GLY A 276 -19.80 9.32 1.48
C GLY A 276 -18.60 9.74 0.64
N THR A 277 -18.63 10.96 0.12
CA THR A 277 -17.58 11.58 -0.72
C THR A 277 -16.27 11.88 0.02
N PHE A 278 -16.15 11.45 1.28
CA PHE A 278 -14.97 11.56 2.12
C PHE A 278 -14.71 10.22 2.80
N ALA A 279 -13.56 9.63 2.52
CA ALA A 279 -13.05 8.45 3.23
C ALA A 279 -12.91 8.75 4.73
N PRO A 280 -13.51 7.96 5.64
CA PRO A 280 -13.31 8.17 7.07
C PRO A 280 -11.83 7.97 7.43
N ALA A 281 -11.26 8.95 8.12
CA ALA A 281 -9.96 8.79 8.76
C ALA A 281 -10.14 8.07 10.11
N HIS A 282 -9.32 7.06 10.37
CA HIS A 282 -9.31 6.32 11.63
C HIS A 282 -8.02 6.65 12.39
N VAL A 283 -8.12 6.84 13.71
CA VAL A 283 -6.95 6.94 14.59
C VAL A 283 -6.97 5.74 15.52
N VAL A 284 -5.97 4.88 15.38
CA VAL A 284 -5.86 3.64 16.14
C VAL A 284 -4.55 3.61 16.93
N ARG A 285 -4.64 3.21 18.20
CA ARG A 285 -3.49 2.81 19.02
C ARG A 285 -3.23 1.34 18.77
N VAL A 286 -1.97 1.02 18.50
CA VAL A 286 -1.45 -0.34 18.44
C VAL A 286 -0.69 -0.59 19.73
N THR A 287 -1.18 -1.53 20.52
CA THR A 287 -0.53 -1.98 21.76
C THR A 287 0.69 -2.86 21.48
N GLU A 288 1.60 -3.03 22.44
CA GLU A 288 2.73 -3.98 22.36
C GLU A 288 2.34 -5.39 21.86
N GLY A 289 1.15 -5.87 22.23
CA GLY A 289 0.61 -7.16 21.81
C GLY A 289 -0.02 -7.19 20.42
N GLY A 290 -0.08 -6.06 19.72
CA GLY A 290 -0.59 -5.95 18.33
C GLY A 290 -2.08 -5.75 18.24
N ARG A 291 -2.75 -5.51 19.37
CA ARG A 291 -4.18 -5.17 19.39
C ARG A 291 -4.37 -3.71 19.00
N LEU A 292 -5.39 -3.47 18.17
CA LEU A 292 -5.89 -2.14 17.82
C LEU A 292 -6.91 -1.67 18.86
N ALA A 293 -6.75 -0.44 19.34
CA ALA A 293 -7.71 0.26 20.20
C ALA A 293 -7.99 1.65 19.62
N PRO A 294 -9.23 2.17 19.68
CA PRO A 294 -9.49 3.56 19.30
C PRO A 294 -8.76 4.52 20.24
N VAL A 295 -8.26 5.64 19.72
CA VAL A 295 -7.74 6.74 20.53
C VAL A 295 -8.86 7.72 20.83
N GLU A 296 -9.24 7.88 22.09
CA GLU A 296 -10.10 8.98 22.53
C GLU A 296 -9.24 10.24 22.68
N PRO A 297 -9.56 11.37 22.00
CA PRO A 297 -8.84 12.61 22.22
C PRO A 297 -9.08 13.11 23.64
N ASP A 298 -8.03 13.53 24.35
CA ASP A 298 -8.17 14.24 25.60
C ASP A 298 -9.07 15.46 25.38
N ALA A 299 -10.05 15.65 26.27
CA ALA A 299 -10.95 16.79 26.23
C ALA A 299 -10.12 18.08 26.21
N CYS A 300 -10.17 18.80 25.09
CA CYS A 300 -9.56 20.13 25.00
C CYS A 300 -10.18 20.99 26.11
N PRO A 301 -9.39 21.51 27.07
CA PRO A 301 -9.93 22.31 28.15
C PRO A 301 -10.67 23.50 27.54
N GLU A 302 -11.93 23.69 27.92
CA GLU A 302 -12.77 24.78 27.45
C GLU A 302 -12.05 26.11 27.74
N GLY A 303 -11.39 26.64 26.71
CA GLY A 303 -10.80 27.96 26.73
C GLY A 303 -11.91 28.98 26.98
N THR A 304 -11.81 29.63 28.12
CA THR A 304 -12.57 30.80 28.57
C THR A 304 -13.08 31.65 27.41
N ARG A 305 -14.41 31.66 27.21
CA ARG A 305 -15.08 32.70 26.43
C ARG A 305 -14.92 34.01 27.21
N GLY A 306 -14.05 34.89 26.71
CA GLY A 306 -14.03 36.29 27.13
C GLY A 306 -15.32 36.98 26.66
N GLU A 307 -15.89 37.76 27.58
CA GLU A 307 -17.01 38.69 27.37
C GLU A 307 -16.72 39.78 26.33
#